data_AF-A0A391PEV3-F1
#
_entry.id   AF-A0A391PEV3-F1
#
_cell.length_a   1.000
_cell.length_b   1.000
_cell.length_c   1.000
_cell.angle_alpha   90.00
_cell.angle_beta   90.00
_cell.angle_gamma   90.00
#
_symmetry.space_group_name_H-M   'P 1'
#
loop_
_entity.id
_entity.type
_entity.pdbx_description
1 polymer ?
#
loop_
_entity_poly.entity_id
_entity_poly.type
_entity_poly.pdbx_seq_one_letter_code
_entity_poly.pdbx_strand_id
1 'polypeptide(L)'
;MSFKSYAGVALAAALIAAGGMMTAPASNADSASYVDPMSYGQQTGQPAGQQYAGPARTMGAVQASNSGWPGQCTWGALQMAFQNVGYYPDIHGNARVWADAARSRGWTVVDEPQARSIAVYPAELPGVSQYGHVAWVNSVSGRWINITEMNNESHGGPFAWWTRDTQHIPGMSYILIP
;
A
#
# COMPACT_ATOMS: atom_id res chain seq x y z
N MET A 1 -22.97 11.30 -28.61
CA MET A 1 -23.13 12.67 -28.06
C MET A 1 -23.32 12.49 -26.56
N SER A 2 -22.55 13.02 -25.62
CA SER A 2 -21.70 14.21 -25.55
C SER A 2 -20.71 14.00 -24.39
N PHE A 3 -19.43 14.28 -24.61
CA PHE A 3 -18.42 14.40 -23.55
C PHE A 3 -18.56 15.81 -22.93
N LYS A 4 -18.61 15.91 -21.61
CA LYS A 4 -18.44 17.19 -20.90
C LYS A 4 -17.08 17.23 -20.21
N SER A 5 -16.21 18.02 -20.80
CA SER A 5 -14.94 18.49 -20.25
C SER A 5 -15.19 19.57 -19.21
N TYR A 6 -14.38 19.64 -18.15
CA TYR A 6 -14.22 20.86 -17.35
C TYR A 6 -12.72 21.17 -17.19
N ALA A 7 -12.31 22.26 -17.86
CA ALA A 7 -11.20 23.11 -17.44
C ALA A 7 -11.53 23.65 -16.03
N GLY A 8 -10.62 23.79 -15.07
CA GLY A 8 -9.32 24.46 -15.13
C GLY A 8 -9.38 25.58 -14.09
N VAL A 9 -8.57 25.50 -13.04
CA VAL A 9 -8.34 26.63 -12.12
C VAL A 9 -6.86 26.64 -11.78
N ALA A 10 -6.16 27.63 -12.32
CA ALA A 10 -4.83 28.04 -11.91
C ALA A 10 -4.95 28.97 -10.69
N LEU A 11 -4.01 28.88 -9.74
CA LEU A 11 -3.83 29.92 -8.73
C LEU A 11 -2.35 30.26 -8.55
N ALA A 12 -2.14 31.56 -8.32
CA ALA A 12 -0.96 32.39 -8.53
C ALA A 12 0.31 32.05 -7.73
N ALA A 13 1.46 32.39 -8.33
CA ALA A 13 2.76 32.48 -7.69
C ALA A 13 2.98 33.89 -7.10
N ALA A 14 3.59 33.97 -5.91
CA ALA A 14 4.12 35.20 -5.34
C ALA A 14 5.64 35.09 -5.15
N LEU A 15 6.37 36.05 -5.71
CA LEU A 15 7.82 36.25 -5.61
C LEU A 15 8.14 37.14 -4.41
N ILE A 16 9.17 36.79 -3.62
CA ILE A 16 9.94 37.73 -2.80
C ILE A 16 11.43 37.37 -2.93
N ALA A 17 12.26 38.37 -3.24
CA ALA A 17 13.72 38.26 -3.36
C ALA A 17 14.43 39.20 -2.38
N ALA A 18 15.40 38.66 -1.65
CA ALA A 18 16.61 39.26 -1.04
C ALA A 18 17.19 38.17 -0.11
N GLY A 19 18.46 37.78 -0.02
CA GLY A 19 19.75 38.34 -0.40
C GLY A 19 20.70 37.97 0.74
N GLY A 20 21.75 37.17 0.49
CA GLY A 20 22.75 36.80 1.53
C GLY A 20 23.49 35.49 1.23
N MET A 21 24.74 35.61 0.78
CA MET A 21 25.67 34.50 0.53
C MET A 21 26.43 34.20 1.82
N MET A 22 26.40 32.97 2.35
CA MET A 22 27.47 32.34 3.15
C MET A 22 27.37 30.81 3.00
N THR A 23 28.52 30.16 2.88
CA THR A 23 28.70 28.75 2.47
C THR A 23 29.02 27.84 3.66
N ALA A 24 28.38 26.65 3.71
CA ALA A 24 28.82 25.32 4.21
C ALA A 24 27.63 24.51 4.81
N PRO A 25 27.75 23.17 4.98
CA PRO A 25 27.61 22.10 4.00
C PRO A 25 26.26 21.33 4.13
N ALA A 26 26.09 20.31 3.27
CA ALA A 26 24.85 19.58 3.01
C ALA A 26 24.18 18.91 4.23
N SER A 27 22.88 19.18 4.41
CA SER A 27 21.92 18.22 4.92
C SER A 27 20.55 18.49 4.28
N ASN A 28 19.89 17.41 3.87
CA ASN A 28 18.76 17.39 2.97
C ASN A 28 17.58 18.22 3.51
N ALA A 29 17.23 19.29 2.80
CA ALA A 29 15.92 19.90 2.90
C ALA A 29 14.99 19.05 2.04
N ASP A 30 14.28 18.12 2.67
CA ASP A 30 13.28 17.26 2.03
C ASP A 30 12.21 18.15 1.40
N SER A 31 12.38 18.34 0.09
CA SER A 31 11.42 19.01 -0.76
C SER A 31 10.19 18.13 -0.80
N ALA A 32 9.03 18.68 -0.46
CA ALA A 32 7.75 18.07 -0.78
C ALA A 32 7.67 17.91 -2.30
N SER A 33 8.09 16.74 -2.79
CA SER A 33 8.07 16.41 -4.20
C SER A 33 6.64 16.09 -4.59
N TYR A 34 6.11 16.92 -5.49
CA TYR A 34 4.93 16.60 -6.28
C TYR A 34 5.22 15.29 -7.06
N VAL A 35 4.65 14.18 -6.60
CA VAL A 35 4.77 12.88 -7.28
C VAL A 35 3.81 12.84 -8.46
N ASP A 36 4.38 12.72 -9.66
CA ASP A 36 3.64 12.51 -10.90
C ASP A 36 2.90 11.15 -10.86
N PRO A 37 1.57 11.11 -11.08
CA PRO A 37 0.77 9.88 -11.07
C PRO A 37 1.16 8.85 -12.15
N MET A 38 2.11 9.14 -13.05
CA MET A 38 2.64 8.19 -14.04
C MET A 38 3.81 7.31 -13.56
N SER A 39 4.37 7.53 -12.36
CA SER A 39 5.52 6.75 -11.86
C SER A 39 5.15 5.49 -11.05
N TYR A 40 4.02 4.84 -11.37
CA TYR A 40 3.74 3.51 -10.84
C TYR A 40 4.41 2.47 -11.74
N GLY A 41 5.60 2.02 -11.35
CA GLY A 41 6.22 0.77 -11.79
C GLY A 41 6.77 0.74 -13.22
N GLN A 42 8.03 1.18 -13.39
CA GLN A 42 8.93 0.46 -14.31
C GLN A 42 9.78 -0.50 -13.49
N GLN A 43 9.42 -1.78 -13.49
CA GLN A 43 10.35 -2.88 -13.26
C GLN A 43 10.11 -3.97 -14.30
N THR A 44 10.20 -3.59 -15.57
CA THR A 44 10.58 -4.51 -16.65
C THR A 44 11.41 -3.72 -17.66
N GLY A 45 12.76 -3.82 -17.57
CA GLY A 45 13.67 -3.36 -18.63
C GLY A 45 14.67 -2.23 -18.31
N GLN A 46 15.13 -2.04 -17.07
CA GLN A 46 16.16 -1.04 -16.77
C GLN A 46 17.60 -1.58 -16.97
N PRO A 47 18.49 -0.83 -17.65
CA PRO A 47 19.90 -1.21 -17.81
C PRO A 47 20.61 -1.30 -16.45
N ALA A 48 21.50 -2.29 -16.31
CA ALA A 48 22.22 -2.59 -15.09
C ALA A 48 23.02 -1.36 -14.60
N GLY A 49 22.59 -0.75 -13.49
CA GLY A 49 23.37 0.34 -12.86
C GLY A 49 22.66 1.21 -11.83
N GLN A 50 21.33 1.29 -11.82
CA GLN A 50 20.61 2.05 -10.78
C GLN A 50 19.38 1.30 -10.27
N GLN A 51 19.57 0.56 -9.18
CA GLN A 51 18.46 0.04 -8.38
C GLN A 51 17.99 1.18 -7.47
N TYR A 52 16.81 1.75 -7.75
CA TYR A 52 16.07 2.47 -6.72
C TYR A 52 15.75 1.44 -5.64
N ALA A 53 16.48 1.51 -4.52
CA ALA A 53 16.15 0.70 -3.35
C ALA A 53 14.76 1.15 -2.88
N GLY A 54 13.78 0.26 -2.98
CA GLY A 54 12.46 0.49 -2.41
C GLY A 54 12.56 0.79 -0.90
N PRO A 55 11.47 1.28 -0.28
CA PRO A 55 11.46 1.56 1.15
C PRO A 55 11.94 0.35 1.95
N ALA A 56 12.75 0.60 2.98
CA ALA A 56 13.27 -0.45 3.85
C ALA A 56 12.10 -1.23 4.48
N ARG A 57 12.13 -2.57 4.37
CA ARG A 57 11.12 -3.43 4.98
C ARG A 57 11.51 -3.75 6.42
N THR A 58 11.04 -2.95 7.37
CA THR A 58 11.22 -3.20 8.80
C THR A 58 10.24 -4.29 9.25
N MET A 59 10.78 -5.32 9.91
CA MET A 59 10.00 -6.36 10.56
C MET A 59 9.41 -5.83 11.87
N GLY A 60 8.09 -5.94 12.01
CA GLY A 60 7.40 -5.62 13.27
C GLY A 60 7.19 -6.85 14.14
N ALA A 61 6.38 -6.68 15.19
CA ALA A 61 6.01 -7.76 16.10
C ALA A 61 5.29 -8.91 15.35
N VAL A 62 5.58 -10.14 15.77
CA VAL A 62 4.98 -11.39 15.25
C VAL A 62 4.22 -12.11 16.36
N GLN A 63 3.26 -12.94 15.96
CA GLN A 63 2.43 -13.73 16.87
C GLN A 63 2.55 -15.23 16.55
N ALA A 64 2.27 -16.07 17.56
CA ALA A 64 2.44 -17.52 17.46
C ALA A 64 1.34 -18.21 16.63
N SER A 65 0.17 -17.59 16.49
CA SER A 65 -0.99 -18.17 15.82
C SER A 65 -1.77 -17.12 15.04
N ASN A 66 -2.63 -17.59 14.12
CA ASN A 66 -3.51 -16.71 13.36
C ASN A 66 -4.63 -16.17 14.28
N SER A 67 -4.65 -14.85 14.50
CA SER A 67 -5.68 -14.17 15.33
C SER A 67 -6.90 -13.71 14.55
N GLY A 68 -6.93 -13.88 13.23
CA GLY A 68 -8.12 -13.61 12.43
C GLY A 68 -9.24 -14.62 12.74
N TRP A 69 -10.50 -14.22 12.49
CA TRP A 69 -11.61 -15.16 12.58
C TRP A 69 -11.63 -16.07 11.33
N PRO A 70 -11.62 -17.41 11.46
CA PRO A 70 -11.61 -18.31 10.31
C PRO A 70 -12.70 -17.99 9.29
N GLY A 71 -12.32 -17.97 8.02
CA GLY A 71 -13.24 -17.63 6.94
C GLY A 71 -13.33 -16.14 6.63
N GLN A 72 -12.62 -15.24 7.36
CA GLN A 72 -12.62 -13.79 7.11
C GLN A 72 -11.37 -13.33 6.33
N CYS A 73 -11.43 -12.12 5.76
CA CYS A 73 -10.32 -11.52 5.02
C CYS A 73 -9.06 -11.36 5.88
N THR A 74 -9.22 -10.98 7.15
CA THR A 74 -8.13 -10.86 8.13
C THR A 74 -7.43 -12.18 8.38
N TRP A 75 -8.20 -13.26 8.61
CA TRP A 75 -7.65 -14.60 8.74
C TRP A 75 -6.93 -15.06 7.48
N GLY A 76 -7.52 -14.80 6.30
CA GLY A 76 -6.95 -15.15 5.00
C GLY A 76 -5.61 -14.46 4.75
N ALA A 77 -5.52 -13.15 5.03
CA ALA A 77 -4.29 -12.39 4.86
C ALA A 77 -3.17 -12.87 5.80
N LEU A 78 -3.48 -13.14 7.07
CA LEU A 78 -2.51 -13.73 8.02
C LEU A 78 -2.07 -15.12 7.59
N GLN A 79 -3.00 -15.95 7.08
CA GLN A 79 -2.69 -17.29 6.60
C GLN A 79 -1.76 -17.25 5.39
N MET A 80 -2.01 -16.36 4.44
CA MET A 80 -1.14 -16.15 3.28
C MET A 80 0.24 -15.64 3.69
N ALA A 81 0.31 -14.70 4.64
CA ALA A 81 1.59 -14.25 5.18
C ALA A 81 2.39 -15.43 5.74
N PHE A 82 1.80 -16.23 6.63
CA PHE A 82 2.47 -17.40 7.20
C PHE A 82 2.94 -18.40 6.13
N GLN A 83 2.11 -18.69 5.12
CA GLN A 83 2.47 -19.60 4.04
C GLN A 83 3.63 -19.08 3.17
N ASN A 84 3.76 -17.76 3.00
CA ASN A 84 4.79 -17.16 2.17
C ASN A 84 6.09 -16.86 2.92
N VAL A 85 6.02 -16.54 4.22
CA VAL A 85 7.17 -16.03 4.99
C VAL A 85 7.44 -16.78 6.29
N GLY A 86 6.57 -17.71 6.71
CA GLY A 86 6.79 -18.60 7.84
C GLY A 86 6.40 -18.04 9.22
N TYR A 87 5.77 -16.86 9.28
CA TYR A 87 5.32 -16.24 10.54
C TYR A 87 4.01 -15.46 10.37
N TYR A 88 3.30 -15.24 11.47
CA TYR A 88 2.11 -14.37 11.50
C TYR A 88 2.52 -12.97 11.98
N PRO A 89 2.28 -11.90 11.20
CA PRO A 89 2.39 -10.53 11.70
C PRO A 89 1.43 -10.31 12.87
N ASP A 90 1.89 -9.72 13.97
CA ASP A 90 1.07 -9.40 15.15
C ASP A 90 0.19 -8.16 14.88
N ILE A 91 -0.90 -8.37 14.14
CA ILE A 91 -1.84 -7.33 13.70
C ILE A 91 -3.25 -7.84 13.97
N HIS A 92 -4.08 -6.98 14.55
CA HIS A 92 -5.41 -7.35 15.04
C HIS A 92 -6.49 -6.35 14.65
N GLY A 93 -7.74 -6.73 14.93
CA GLY A 93 -8.92 -5.92 14.68
C GLY A 93 -9.44 -6.06 13.25
N ASN A 94 -10.39 -5.19 12.91
CA ASN A 94 -10.98 -5.15 11.56
C ASN A 94 -9.97 -4.60 10.55
N ALA A 95 -10.09 -5.02 9.30
CA ALA A 95 -9.20 -4.63 8.21
C ALA A 95 -8.93 -3.12 8.13
N ARG A 96 -9.94 -2.27 8.36
CA ARG A 96 -9.81 -0.81 8.28
C ARG A 96 -8.75 -0.21 9.20
N VAL A 97 -8.40 -0.88 10.31
CA VAL A 97 -7.41 -0.37 11.28
C VAL A 97 -6.03 -1.00 11.11
N TRP A 98 -5.84 -1.90 10.15
CA TRP A 98 -4.61 -2.70 10.05
C TRP A 98 -3.38 -1.89 9.70
N ALA A 99 -3.50 -0.84 8.89
CA ALA A 99 -2.37 0.02 8.57
C ALA A 99 -1.80 0.67 9.86
N ASP A 100 -2.66 1.23 10.70
CA ASP A 100 -2.24 1.87 11.96
C ASP A 100 -1.80 0.85 13.00
N ALA A 101 -2.50 -0.29 13.11
CA ALA A 101 -2.10 -1.38 13.97
C ALA A 101 -0.70 -1.91 13.59
N ALA A 102 -0.42 -2.11 12.30
CA ALA A 102 0.89 -2.54 11.82
C ALA A 102 1.99 -1.52 12.15
N ARG A 103 1.75 -0.23 11.90
CA ARG A 103 2.69 0.85 12.29
C ARG A 103 2.98 0.83 13.79
N SER A 104 1.94 0.71 14.62
CA SER A 104 2.09 0.64 16.08
C SER A 104 2.90 -0.56 16.57
N ARG A 105 3.00 -1.59 15.73
CA ARG A 105 3.74 -2.83 15.99
C ARG A 105 5.10 -2.87 15.28
N GLY A 106 5.54 -1.75 14.70
CA GLY A 106 6.88 -1.59 14.13
C GLY A 106 7.03 -2.06 12.68
N TRP A 107 5.93 -2.40 12.00
CA TRP A 107 5.97 -2.77 10.59
C TRP A 107 6.12 -1.54 9.69
N THR A 108 6.90 -1.66 8.62
CA THR A 108 6.86 -0.66 7.54
C THR A 108 5.51 -0.73 6.83
N VAL A 109 4.85 0.41 6.75
CA VAL A 109 3.60 0.60 5.99
C VAL A 109 3.79 1.74 5.02
N VAL A 110 3.50 1.49 3.75
CA VAL A 110 3.65 2.45 2.64
C VAL A 110 2.34 2.58 1.87
N ASP A 111 2.21 3.60 1.05
CA ASP A 111 1.01 3.80 0.22
C ASP A 111 1.24 3.34 -1.23
N GLU A 112 2.49 3.09 -1.62
CA GLU A 112 2.85 2.53 -2.91
C GLU A 112 2.70 1.00 -2.94
N PRO A 113 2.10 0.42 -4.00
CA PRO A 113 1.92 -1.03 -4.10
C PRO A 113 3.26 -1.75 -4.15
N GLN A 114 3.40 -2.78 -3.31
CA GLN A 114 4.58 -3.63 -3.23
C GLN A 114 4.17 -5.09 -3.15
N ALA A 115 4.87 -5.96 -3.88
CA ALA A 115 4.70 -7.42 -3.74
C ALA A 115 5.14 -7.87 -2.34
N ARG A 116 4.71 -9.07 -1.91
CA ARG A 116 5.04 -9.61 -0.57
C ARG A 116 4.65 -8.61 0.52
N SER A 117 3.40 -8.18 0.47
CA SER A 117 2.80 -7.25 1.41
C SER A 117 1.34 -7.64 1.67
N ILE A 118 0.75 -7.05 2.70
CA ILE A 118 -0.70 -7.09 2.91
C ILE A 118 -1.27 -5.75 2.46
N ALA A 119 -2.11 -5.76 1.43
CA ALA A 119 -2.88 -4.60 1.01
C ALA A 119 -4.03 -4.35 1.99
N VAL A 120 -4.17 -3.11 2.43
CA VAL A 120 -5.23 -2.62 3.30
C VAL A 120 -6.13 -1.69 2.49
N TYR A 121 -7.40 -2.06 2.39
CA TYR A 121 -8.47 -1.27 1.80
C TYR A 121 -9.25 -0.64 2.95
N PRO A 122 -9.11 0.68 3.20
CA PRO A 122 -9.87 1.33 4.26
C PRO A 122 -11.35 1.44 3.88
N ALA A 123 -12.20 1.67 4.88
CA ALA A 123 -13.67 1.61 4.74
C ALA A 123 -14.23 2.76 3.89
N GLU A 124 -13.46 3.83 3.72
CA GLU A 124 -13.79 5.03 2.98
C GLU A 124 -13.69 4.83 1.46
N LEU A 125 -13.08 3.71 1.00
CA LEU A 125 -13.00 3.39 -0.41
C LEU A 125 -14.37 2.92 -0.95
N PRO A 126 -14.79 3.39 -2.14
CA PRO A 126 -16.03 2.93 -2.77
C PRO A 126 -16.05 1.40 -2.95
N GLY A 127 -17.16 0.78 -2.53
CA GLY A 127 -17.36 -0.67 -2.65
C GLY A 127 -16.62 -1.51 -1.60
N VAL A 128 -16.00 -0.88 -0.61
CA VAL A 128 -15.40 -1.57 0.54
C VAL A 128 -16.37 -1.53 1.73
N SER A 129 -16.40 -2.62 2.51
CA SER A 129 -17.26 -2.69 3.69
C SER A 129 -16.83 -1.67 4.77
N GLN A 130 -17.73 -1.36 5.70
CA GLN A 130 -17.40 -0.54 6.88
C GLN A 130 -16.27 -1.11 7.76
N TYR A 131 -15.97 -2.42 7.62
CA TYR A 131 -14.88 -3.08 8.33
C TYR A 131 -13.54 -2.96 7.61
N GLY A 132 -13.51 -2.36 6.42
CA GLY A 132 -12.38 -2.40 5.51
C GLY A 132 -12.26 -3.75 4.82
N HIS A 133 -11.15 -3.93 4.10
CA HIS A 133 -10.75 -5.22 3.53
C HIS A 133 -9.24 -5.38 3.51
N VAL A 134 -8.75 -6.61 3.56
CA VAL A 134 -7.31 -6.91 3.46
C VAL A 134 -7.06 -8.10 2.56
N ALA A 135 -5.94 -8.07 1.84
CA ALA A 135 -5.53 -9.13 0.93
C ALA A 135 -4.00 -9.25 0.87
N TRP A 136 -3.50 -10.45 0.58
CA TRP A 136 -2.07 -10.65 0.31
C TRP A 136 -1.73 -10.22 -1.12
N VAL A 137 -0.62 -9.50 -1.31
CA VAL A 137 -0.14 -9.06 -2.63
C VAL A 137 0.92 -10.01 -3.16
N ASN A 138 0.56 -10.75 -4.22
CA ASN A 138 1.45 -11.69 -4.90
C ASN A 138 2.47 -10.96 -5.78
N SER A 139 2.00 -10.01 -6.59
CA SER A 139 2.84 -9.26 -7.54
C SER A 139 2.26 -7.87 -7.84
N VAL A 140 3.10 -6.99 -8.40
CA VAL A 140 2.73 -5.63 -8.78
C VAL A 140 3.25 -5.37 -10.19
N SER A 141 2.39 -4.81 -11.05
CA SER A 141 2.71 -4.36 -12.40
C SER A 141 2.09 -2.98 -12.62
N GLY A 142 2.90 -1.96 -12.38
CA GLY A 142 2.45 -0.57 -12.30
C GLY A 142 1.34 -0.36 -11.28
N ARG A 143 0.16 0.08 -11.72
CA ARG A 143 -1.02 0.23 -10.84
C ARG A 143 -1.81 -1.06 -10.64
N TRP A 144 -1.51 -2.13 -11.38
CA TRP A 144 -2.18 -3.41 -11.19
C TRP A 144 -1.47 -4.22 -10.12
N ILE A 145 -2.24 -4.77 -9.19
CA ILE A 145 -1.76 -5.66 -8.15
C ILE A 145 -2.49 -7.00 -8.29
N ASN A 146 -1.72 -8.07 -8.28
CA ASN A 146 -2.28 -9.42 -8.16
C ASN A 146 -2.39 -9.76 -6.69
N ILE A 147 -3.61 -10.02 -6.22
CA ILE A 147 -3.89 -10.30 -4.81
C ILE A 147 -4.49 -11.69 -4.63
N THR A 148 -4.29 -12.26 -3.44
CA THR A 148 -5.05 -13.39 -2.93
C THR A 148 -5.79 -12.95 -1.67
N GLU A 149 -7.10 -13.12 -1.68
CA GLU A 149 -8.03 -12.68 -0.64
C GLU A 149 -8.98 -13.81 -0.23
N MET A 150 -9.59 -13.66 0.95
CA MET A 150 -10.68 -14.50 1.43
C MET A 150 -11.87 -13.62 1.80
N ASN A 151 -13.08 -14.17 1.67
CA ASN A 151 -14.32 -13.49 2.06
C ASN A 151 -14.57 -12.19 1.31
N ASN A 152 -14.43 -12.26 -0.01
CA ASN A 152 -15.02 -11.24 -0.85
C ASN A 152 -16.51 -11.57 -1.02
N GLU A 153 -17.40 -10.70 -0.57
CA GLU A 153 -18.86 -10.93 -0.64
C GLU A 153 -19.35 -11.10 -2.08
N SER A 154 -18.68 -10.48 -3.05
CA SER A 154 -18.98 -10.63 -4.48
C SER A 154 -18.43 -11.94 -5.07
N HIS A 155 -17.68 -12.73 -4.30
CA HIS A 155 -17.02 -13.95 -4.74
C HIS A 155 -17.07 -15.06 -3.67
N GLY A 156 -18.29 -15.51 -3.33
CA GLY A 156 -18.51 -16.71 -2.54
C GLY A 156 -18.49 -16.54 -1.01
N GLY A 157 -18.07 -15.38 -0.49
CA GLY A 157 -18.17 -15.07 0.94
C GLY A 157 -17.20 -15.89 1.81
N PRO A 158 -17.56 -16.20 3.08
CA PRO A 158 -16.61 -16.78 4.03
C PRO A 158 -16.00 -18.09 3.53
N PHE A 159 -14.70 -18.28 3.78
CA PHE A 159 -13.89 -19.42 3.32
C PHE A 159 -13.65 -19.51 1.81
N ALA A 160 -14.27 -18.66 0.98
CA ALA A 160 -13.96 -18.59 -0.44
C ALA A 160 -12.65 -17.83 -0.65
N TRP A 161 -11.66 -18.50 -1.26
CA TRP A 161 -10.42 -17.89 -1.72
C TRP A 161 -10.62 -17.31 -3.12
N TRP A 162 -10.05 -16.14 -3.36
CA TRP A 162 -10.01 -15.53 -4.68
C TRP A 162 -8.63 -14.96 -4.96
N THR A 163 -8.04 -15.36 -6.08
CA THR A 163 -6.86 -14.71 -6.63
C THR A 163 -7.27 -13.88 -7.84
N ARG A 164 -6.93 -12.60 -7.86
CA ARG A 164 -7.34 -11.70 -8.93
C ARG A 164 -6.40 -10.52 -9.08
N ASP A 165 -6.48 -9.91 -10.25
CA ASP A 165 -5.92 -8.58 -10.47
C ASP A 165 -6.92 -7.51 -10.05
N THR A 166 -6.40 -6.48 -9.39
CA THR A 166 -7.14 -5.26 -9.06
C THR A 166 -6.22 -4.05 -9.20
N GLN A 167 -6.79 -2.86 -9.22
CA GLN A 167 -6.00 -1.64 -9.28
C GLN A 167 -5.71 -1.11 -7.88
N HIS A 168 -4.46 -0.70 -7.68
CA HIS A 168 -4.13 0.30 -6.68
C HIS A 168 -4.91 1.59 -6.98
N ILE A 169 -5.56 2.09 -5.94
CA ILE A 169 -6.19 3.41 -5.92
C ILE A 169 -5.69 4.20 -4.71
N PRO A 170 -5.63 5.54 -4.79
CA PRO A 170 -5.25 6.38 -3.66
C PRO A 170 -6.11 6.06 -2.42
N GLY A 171 -5.46 5.99 -1.27
CA GLY A 171 -6.07 5.62 0.02
C GLY A 171 -5.81 4.17 0.43
N MET A 172 -5.33 3.30 -0.46
CA MET A 172 -4.81 2.00 -0.07
C MET A 172 -3.44 2.12 0.60
N SER A 173 -3.16 1.24 1.56
CA SER A 173 -1.82 1.09 2.15
C SER A 173 -1.34 -0.36 2.09
N TYR A 174 -0.05 -0.57 2.23
CA TYR A 174 0.63 -1.85 2.08
C TYR A 174 1.55 -2.09 3.27
N ILE A 175 1.24 -3.12 4.05
CA ILE A 175 2.09 -3.56 5.16
C ILE A 175 3.16 -4.46 4.58
N LEU A 176 4.41 -4.01 4.57
CA LEU A 176 5.51 -4.73 3.95
C LEU A 176 5.93 -5.90 4.84
N ILE A 177 6.00 -7.11 4.25
CA ILE A 177 6.33 -8.33 4.98
C ILE A 177 7.71 -8.83 4.51
N PRO A 178 8.80 -8.60 5.27
CA PRO A 178 10.16 -8.98 4.89
C PRO A 178 10.36 -10.49 4.72
#